data_AF-A0AAV6AIP6-F1
#
_entry.id   AF-A0AAV6AIP6-F1
#
_cell.length_a   1.000
_cell.length_b   1.000
_cell.length_c   1.000
_cell.angle_alpha   90.00
_cell.angle_beta   90.00
_cell.angle_gamma   90.00
#
_symmetry.space_group_name_H-M   'P 1'
#
loop_
_entity.id
_entity.type
_entity.pdbx_description
1 polymer ?
#
loop_
_entity_poly.entity_id
_entity_poly.type
_entity_poly.pdbx_seq_one_letter_code
_entity_poly.pdbx_strand_id
1 'polypeptide(L)' 'AEDWRRWCDILCLPMLMVEADGRIMRLGHTESVPIGVPQPRRRNGLLTRRRPRFLVRRKPGSAAEMLVLSGWREIIART' A
#
# COMPACT_ATOMS: atom_id res chain seq x y z
N ALA A 1 -22.34 -0.94 -24.18
CA ALA A 1 -21.80 -0.65 -22.83
C ALA A 1 -21.03 -1.83 -22.21
N GLU A 2 -20.79 -2.92 -22.96
CA GLU A 2 -20.09 -4.12 -22.45
C GLU A 2 -18.58 -3.90 -22.31
N ASP A 3 -17.98 -3.11 -23.21
CA ASP A 3 -16.54 -2.87 -23.22
C ASP A 3 -16.05 -2.24 -21.90
N TRP A 4 -16.77 -1.26 -21.36
CA TRP A 4 -16.37 -0.59 -20.13
C TRP A 4 -16.21 -1.56 -18.96
N ARG A 5 -17.17 -2.48 -18.81
CA ARG A 5 -17.16 -3.46 -17.72
C ARG A 5 -15.97 -4.41 -17.87
N ARG A 6 -15.72 -4.87 -19.10
CA ARG A 6 -14.59 -5.74 -19.41
C ARG A 6 -13.23 -5.08 -19.12
N TRP A 7 -13.10 -3.78 -19.35
CA TRP A 7 -11.87 -3.05 -19.06
C TRP A 7 -11.65 -2.86 -17.56
N CYS A 8 -12.71 -2.59 -16.79
CA CYS A 8 -12.63 -2.52 -15.33
C CYS A 8 -12.12 -3.85 -14.74
N ASP A 9 -12.62 -4.99 -15.23
CA ASP A 9 -12.21 -6.32 -14.77
C ASP A 9 -10.75 -6.62 -15.11
N ILE A 10 -10.32 -6.35 -16.35
CA ILE A 10 -8.94 -6.60 -16.81
C ILE A 10 -7.92 -5.75 -16.05
N LEU A 11 -8.27 -4.49 -15.76
CA LEU A 11 -7.37 -3.55 -15.11
C LEU A 11 -7.46 -3.58 -13.58
N CYS A 12 -8.36 -4.39 -13.02
CA CYS A 12 -8.66 -4.41 -11.58
C CYS A 12 -8.98 -3.01 -11.03
N LEU A 13 -9.69 -2.19 -11.81
CA LEU A 13 -10.07 -0.83 -11.44
C LEU A 13 -11.55 -0.76 -11.08
N PRO A 14 -11.93 0.07 -10.08
CA PRO A 14 -13.34 0.23 -9.71
C PRO A 14 -14.13 0.90 -10.84
N MET A 15 -15.32 0.39 -11.13
CA MET A 15 -16.24 1.01 -12.08
C MET A 15 -17.00 2.16 -11.40
N LEU A 16 -16.92 3.35 -11.99
CA LEU A 16 -17.54 4.57 -11.47
C LEU A 16 -18.51 5.17 -12.48
N MET A 17 -19.62 5.74 -11.99
CA MET A 17 -20.57 6.52 -12.77
C MET A 17 -20.81 7.88 -12.10
N VAL A 18 -20.99 8.91 -12.91
CA VAL A 18 -21.35 10.26 -12.44
C VAL A 18 -22.84 10.47 -12.72
N GLU A 19 -23.61 10.77 -11.68
CA GLU A 19 -25.02 11.11 -11.79
C GLU A 19 -25.23 12.55 -12.30
N ALA A 20 -26.46 12.87 -12.72
CA ALA A 20 -26.79 14.19 -13.24
C ALA A 20 -26.61 15.32 -12.20
N ASP A 21 -26.63 14.99 -10.91
CA ASP A 21 -26.35 15.91 -9.81
C ASP A 21 -24.84 16.06 -9.50
N GLY A 22 -23.98 15.36 -10.25
CA GLY A 22 -22.52 15.37 -10.10
C GLY A 22 -21.99 14.39 -9.05
N ARG A 23 -22.84 13.58 -8.41
CA ARG A 23 -22.37 12.56 -7.46
C ARG A 23 -21.67 11.41 -8.18
N ILE A 24 -20.59 10.91 -7.58
CA ILE A 24 -19.85 9.73 -8.07
C ILE A 24 -20.35 8.50 -7.33
N MET A 25 -20.86 7.52 -8.08
CA MET A 25 -21.31 6.23 -7.56
C MET A 25 -20.40 5.10 -8.07
N ARG A 26 -20.09 4.15 -7.19
CA ARG A 26 -19.45 2.88 -7.56
C ARG A 26 -20.48 1.90 -8.09
N LEU A 27 -20.19 1.28 -9.22
CA LEU A 27 -21.00 0.21 -9.79
C LEU A 27 -20.30 -1.14 -9.57
N GLY A 28 -21.06 -2.15 -9.15
CA GLY A 28 -20.53 -3.50 -8.88
C GLY A 28 -20.18 -3.76 -7.41
N HIS A 29 -19.50 -4.87 -7.16
CA HIS A 29 -19.14 -5.27 -5.79
C HIS A 29 -18.03 -4.38 -5.24
N THR A 30 -18.11 -4.03 -3.96
CA THR A 30 -16.99 -3.35 -3.28
C THR A 30 -15.96 -4.41 -2.96
N GLU A 31 -14.89 -4.46 -3.75
CA GLU A 31 -13.72 -5.27 -3.42
C GLU A 31 -13.14 -4.78 -2.10
N SER A 32 -13.32 -5.56 -1.03
CA SER A 32 -12.65 -5.34 0.24
C SER A 32 -11.35 -6.13 0.24
N VAL A 33 -10.21 -5.46 0.38
CA VAL A 33 -8.97 -6.17 0.71
C VAL A 33 -9.09 -6.65 2.15
N PRO A 34 -8.97 -7.96 2.45
CA PRO A 34 -8.98 -8.43 3.82
C PRO A 34 -7.77 -7.85 4.54
N ILE A 35 -8.03 -6.93 5.48
CA ILE A 35 -6.99 -6.39 6.35
C ILE A 35 -6.73 -7.45 7.43
N GLY A 36 -5.65 -8.23 7.24
CA GLY A 36 -5.20 -9.18 8.25
C GLY A 36 -4.70 -8.48 9.52
N VAL A 37 -4.63 -9.23 10.63
CA VAL A 37 -4.02 -8.73 11.86
C VAL A 37 -2.54 -8.42 11.60
N PRO A 38 -2.03 -7.22 11.96
CA PRO A 38 -0.62 -6.88 11.80
C PRO A 38 0.27 -7.94 12.47
N GLN A 39 1.15 -8.56 11.68
CA GLN A 39 2.09 -9.54 12.23
C GLN A 39 3.12 -8.83 13.11
N PRO A 40 3.53 -9.45 14.24
CA PRO A 40 4.55 -8.87 15.10
C PRO A 40 5.83 -8.64 14.30
N ARG A 41 6.37 -7.42 14.42
CA ARG A 41 7.64 -7.03 13.80
C ARG A 41 8.75 -7.90 14.39
N ARG A 42 9.12 -8.96 13.67
CA ARG A 42 10.28 -9.86 13.89
C ARG A 42 10.64 -10.08 15.36
N ARG A 43 10.14 -11.19 15.91
CA ARG A 43 10.51 -11.80 17.19
C ARG A 43 11.99 -11.58 17.58
N ASN A 44 12.26 -10.57 18.41
CA ASN A 44 13.55 -10.35 19.08
C ASN A 44 13.81 -11.34 20.24
N GLY A 45 13.18 -12.52 20.22
CA GLY A 45 13.07 -13.39 21.40
C GLY A 45 14.06 -14.56 21.49
N LEU A 46 14.67 -15.02 20.39
CA LEU A 46 15.41 -16.29 20.41
C LEU A 46 16.93 -16.17 20.61
N LEU A 47 17.52 -15.01 20.35
CA LEU A 47 18.99 -14.85 20.30
C LEU A 47 19.55 -13.92 21.39
N THR A 48 18.72 -13.50 22.34
CA THR A 48 19.12 -12.61 23.45
C THR A 48 20.14 -13.22 24.41
N ARG A 49 20.31 -14.56 24.41
CA ARG A 49 21.23 -15.28 25.31
C ARG A 49 22.50 -15.84 24.66
N ARG A 50 22.66 -15.80 23.32
CA ARG A 50 23.76 -16.54 22.64
C ARG A 50 24.68 -15.73 21.72
N ARG A 51 24.50 -14.41 21.57
CA ARG A 51 25.49 -13.60 20.83
C ARG A 51 25.59 -12.16 21.35
N PRO A 52 26.81 -11.66 21.65
CA PRO A 52 27.05 -10.25 21.92
C PRO A 52 26.56 -9.37 20.76
N ARG A 53 25.86 -8.27 21.08
CA ARG A 53 25.19 -7.38 20.11
C ARG A 53 26.13 -6.78 19.05
N PHE A 54 27.41 -6.65 19.34
CA PHE A 54 28.39 -6.11 18.40
C PHE A 54 28.66 -7.04 17.20
N LEU A 55 28.51 -8.36 17.36
CA LEU A 55 28.63 -9.35 16.26
C LEU A 55 27.38 -9.40 15.36
N VAL A 56 26.30 -8.74 15.77
CA VAL A 56 25.03 -8.64 15.03
C VAL A 56 24.87 -7.24 14.42
N ARG A 57 25.90 -6.39 14.49
CA ARG A 57 25.90 -5.08 13.83
C ARG A 57 25.83 -5.27 12.32
N ARG A 58 24.61 -5.26 11.80
CA ARG A 58 24.36 -5.00 10.38
C ARG A 58 24.86 -3.58 10.13
N LYS A 59 25.87 -3.43 9.28
CA LYS A 59 26.19 -2.11 8.73
C LYS A 59 24.96 -1.66 7.93
N PRO A 60 24.48 -0.42 8.09
CA PRO A 60 23.51 0.11 7.15
C PRO A 60 24.10 -0.06 5.73
N GLY A 61 23.27 -0.44 4.78
CA GLY A 61 23.68 -0.40 3.37
C GLY A 61 24.10 1.01 3.01
N SER A 62 24.95 1.16 1.99
CA SER A 62 25.16 2.48 1.38
C SER A 62 23.82 2.94 0.82
N ALA A 63 23.21 3.95 1.43
CA ALA A 63 22.12 4.65 0.77
C ALA A 63 22.76 5.41 -0.39
N ALA A 64 22.46 5.00 -1.62
CA ALA A 64 22.63 5.90 -2.76
C ALA A 64 21.84 7.19 -2.50
N GLU A 65 22.18 8.27 -3.21
CA GLU A 65 21.40 9.50 -3.12
C GLU A 65 19.91 9.19 -3.30
N MET A 66 19.14 9.49 -2.25
CA MET A 66 17.70 9.33 -2.28
C MET A 66 17.15 10.51 -3.05
N LEU A 67 16.45 10.23 -4.15
CA LEU A 67 15.82 11.26 -4.96
C LEU A 67 14.78 12.00 -4.11
N VAL A 68 15.03 13.28 -3.82
CA VAL A 68 14.06 14.14 -3.13
C VAL A 68 13.10 14.67 -4.18
N LEU A 69 11.88 14.14 -4.20
CA LEU A 69 10.81 14.63 -5.07
C LEU A 69 10.26 15.96 -4.50
N SER A 70 10.59 17.08 -5.12
CA SER A 70 10.05 18.41 -4.78
C SER A 70 8.98 18.85 -5.79
N GLY A 71 8.01 19.65 -5.35
CA GLY A 71 6.98 20.25 -6.22
C GLY A 71 5.77 19.36 -6.54
N TRP A 72 5.71 18.14 -5.99
CA TRP A 72 4.57 17.24 -6.17
C TRP A 72 3.56 17.40 -5.04
N ARG A 73 2.28 17.32 -5.38
CA ARG A 73 1.20 17.26 -4.39
C ARG A 73 1.11 15.83 -3.85
N GLU A 74 1.55 15.63 -2.61
CA GLU A 74 1.46 14.33 -1.93
C GLU A 74 0.01 13.86 -1.82
N ILE A 75 -0.25 12.60 -2.21
CA ILE A 75 -1.55 11.97 -2.04
C ILE A 75 -1.61 11.42 -0.62
N ILE A 76 -2.25 12.19 0.27
CA ILE A 76 -2.53 11.78 1.64
C ILE A 76 -3.98 11.32 1.77
N ALA A 77 -4.22 10.23 2.50
CA ALA A 77 -5.57 9.86 2.91
C ALA A 77 -6.06 10.91 3.92
N ARG A 78 -7.08 11.68 3.55
CA ARG A 78 -7.81 12.54 4.49
C ARG A 78 -9.05 11.77 4.94
N THR A 79 -9.15 11.58 6.25
CA THR A 79 -10.35 11.06 6.93
C THR A 79 -11.54 11.96 6.71
#